data_AF-A0AAD3CT53-F1
#
_entry.id   AF-A0AAD3CT53-F1
#
_cell.length_a   1.000
_cell.length_b   1.000
_cell.length_c   1.000
_cell.angle_alpha   90.00
_cell.angle_beta   90.00
_cell.angle_gamma   90.00
#
_symmetry.space_group_name_H-M   'P 1'
#
loop_
_entity.id
_entity.type
_entity.pdbx_description
1 polymer ?
#
loop_
_entity_poly.entity_id
_entity_poly.type
_entity_poly.pdbx_seq_one_letter_code
_entity_poly.pdbx_strand_id
1 'polypeptide(L)'
;MHPLVRDLYKRAITVGRDYPHSQGLNFVRETWKKALRDPSNFDVNDERIKNNPVEYEKALRKAVGRGRYAIREMIGVIQMKKFRTMKRRYGAGNNLPQDSDVQRIQNACKDLIRK
;
A
#
# COMPACT_ATOMS: atom_id res chain seq x y z
N MET A 1 -4.09 16.15 18.96
CA MET A 1 -3.80 14.95 18.13
C MET A 1 -2.30 14.70 18.11
N HIS A 2 -1.87 13.50 18.52
CA HIS A 2 -0.47 13.11 18.63
C HIS A 2 0.30 13.27 17.30
N PRO A 3 1.58 13.71 17.29
CA PRO A 3 2.34 13.92 16.05
C PRO A 3 2.40 12.69 15.13
N LEU A 4 2.56 11.49 15.68
CA LEU A 4 2.58 10.25 14.89
C LEU A 4 1.26 9.97 14.16
N VAL A 5 0.13 10.26 14.81
CA VAL A 5 -1.20 10.11 14.22
C VAL A 5 -1.42 11.13 13.10
N ARG A 6 -0.87 12.35 13.29
CA ARG A 6 -0.89 13.41 12.27
C ARG A 6 -0.08 13.04 11.04
N ASP A 7 1.14 12.52 11.23
CA ASP A 7 1.98 12.02 10.14
C ASP A 7 1.25 10.90 9.38
N LEU A 8 0.67 9.94 10.11
CA LEU A 8 -0.09 8.84 9.51
C LEU A 8 -1.24 9.33 8.64
N TYR A 9 -2.06 10.26 9.15
CA TYR A 9 -3.16 10.85 8.38
C TYR A 9 -2.66 11.56 7.12
N LYS A 10 -1.61 12.38 7.23
CA LYS A 10 -1.02 13.07 6.08
C LYS A 10 -0.58 12.08 4.99
N ARG A 11 0.09 11.00 5.38
CA ARG A 11 0.51 9.93 4.44
C ARG A 11 -0.69 9.27 3.76
N ALA A 12 -1.74 8.95 4.52
CA ALA A 12 -2.95 8.36 3.98
C ALA A 12 -3.62 9.28 2.94
N ILE A 13 -3.67 10.59 3.19
CA ILE A 13 -4.21 11.58 2.23
C ILE A 13 -3.33 11.69 0.98
N THR A 14 -2.00 11.72 1.14
CA THR A 14 -1.09 11.79 0.00
C THR A 14 -1.23 10.56 -0.91
N VAL A 15 -1.20 9.35 -0.35
CA VAL A 15 -1.39 8.09 -1.10
C VAL A 15 -2.81 8.00 -1.65
N GLY A 16 -3.80 8.44 -0.87
CA GLY A 16 -5.23 8.36 -1.18
C GLY A 16 -5.66 9.14 -2.41
N ARG A 17 -4.85 10.07 -2.92
CA ARG A 17 -5.15 10.85 -4.14
C ARG A 17 -5.39 9.95 -5.36
N ASP A 18 -4.62 8.86 -5.45
CA ASP A 18 -4.69 7.90 -6.56
C ASP A 18 -5.60 6.70 -6.26
N TYR A 19 -6.25 6.67 -5.07
CA TYR A 19 -6.99 5.51 -4.60
C TYR A 19 -8.18 5.20 -5.52
N PRO A 20 -8.38 3.93 -5.93
CA PRO A 20 -9.33 3.59 -6.97
C PRO A 20 -10.76 3.38 -6.46
N HIS A 21 -11.27 4.36 -5.71
CA HIS A 21 -12.66 4.41 -5.27
C HIS A 21 -13.44 5.42 -6.10
N SER A 22 -14.75 5.21 -6.31
CA SER A 22 -15.61 6.10 -7.09
C SER A 22 -15.68 7.52 -6.52
N GLN A 23 -15.72 7.64 -5.20
CA GLN A 23 -15.67 8.92 -4.47
C GLN A 23 -14.24 9.50 -4.31
N GLY A 24 -13.22 8.81 -4.83
CA GLY A 24 -11.83 9.24 -4.82
C GLY A 24 -11.28 9.58 -3.43
N LEU A 25 -10.59 10.72 -3.32
CA LEU A 25 -9.94 11.16 -2.10
C LEU A 25 -10.92 11.40 -0.93
N ASN A 26 -12.17 11.78 -1.21
CA ASN A 26 -13.14 12.06 -0.14
C ASN A 26 -13.47 10.80 0.66
N PHE A 27 -13.58 9.65 -0.01
CA PHE A 27 -13.75 8.36 0.66
C PHE A 27 -12.60 8.08 1.62
N VAL A 28 -11.36 8.21 1.14
CA VAL A 28 -10.16 8.01 1.98
C VAL A 28 -10.17 8.96 3.17
N ARG A 29 -10.50 10.24 2.92
CA ARG A 29 -10.48 11.29 3.94
C ARG A 29 -11.45 11.01 5.09
N GLU A 30 -12.67 10.59 4.77
CA GLU A 30 -13.71 10.28 5.76
C GLU A 30 -13.46 8.94 6.47
N THR A 31 -13.06 7.90 5.73
CA THR A 31 -12.74 6.59 6.31
C THR A 31 -11.58 6.68 7.30
N TRP A 32 -10.49 7.38 6.95
CA TRP A 32 -9.36 7.57 7.86
C TRP A 32 -9.70 8.45 9.07
N LYS A 33 -10.51 9.50 8.90
CA LYS A 33 -10.98 10.30 10.05
C LYS A 33 -11.79 9.45 11.02
N LYS A 34 -12.69 8.60 10.51
CA LYS A 34 -13.48 7.68 11.33
C LYS A 34 -12.57 6.70 12.07
N ALA A 35 -11.68 6.01 11.35
CA ALA A 35 -10.77 5.03 11.93
C ALA A 35 -9.86 5.63 13.02
N LEU A 36 -9.31 6.84 12.81
CA LEU A 36 -8.43 7.50 13.77
C LEU A 36 -9.15 8.06 15.01
N ARG A 37 -10.47 8.25 14.93
CA ARG A 37 -11.30 8.76 16.03
C ARG A 37 -12.02 7.65 16.79
N ASP A 38 -12.06 6.45 16.21
CA ASP A 38 -12.69 5.29 16.80
C ASP A 38 -11.84 4.74 17.95
N PRO A 39 -12.34 4.76 19.20
CA PRO A 39 -11.63 4.24 20.35
C PRO A 39 -11.28 2.75 20.24
N SER A 40 -12.00 1.96 19.45
CA SER A 40 -11.72 0.52 19.29
C SER A 40 -10.41 0.24 18.52
N ASN A 41 -9.93 1.21 17.74
CA ASN A 41 -8.68 1.07 16.97
C ASN A 41 -7.42 1.36 17.81
N PHE A 42 -7.60 1.74 19.08
CA PHE A 42 -6.53 2.03 20.01
C PHE A 42 -6.81 1.34 21.34
N ASP A 43 -5.86 0.57 21.88
CA ASP A 43 -6.02 -0.18 23.13
C ASP A 43 -5.98 0.76 24.37
N VAL A 44 -6.85 1.77 24.45
CA VAL A 44 -6.91 2.75 25.55
C VAL A 44 -7.86 2.39 26.68
N ASN A 45 -8.71 1.38 26.47
CA ASN A 45 -9.65 0.95 27.49
C ASN A 45 -8.99 0.14 28.62
N ASP A 46 -7.71 -0.22 28.46
CA ASP A 46 -6.93 -0.81 29.55
C ASP A 46 -6.38 0.31 30.46
N GLU A 47 -6.89 0.39 31.69
CA GLU A 47 -6.46 1.37 32.70
C GLU A 47 -4.95 1.32 32.97
N ARG A 48 -4.31 0.15 32.76
CA ARG A 48 -2.86 -0.03 32.89
C ARG A 48 -2.08 0.79 31.87
N ILE A 49 -2.65 1.04 30.70
CA ILE A 49 -2.03 1.80 29.61
C ILE A 49 -2.28 3.30 29.81
N LYS A 50 -3.47 3.68 30.27
CA LYS A 50 -3.89 5.09 30.38
C LYS A 50 -3.06 5.90 31.39
N ASN A 51 -2.65 5.26 32.49
CA ASN A 51 -1.92 5.92 33.57
C ASN A 51 -0.39 5.76 33.45
N ASN A 52 0.09 4.98 32.48
CA ASN A 52 1.51 4.72 32.26
C ASN A 52 1.97 5.31 30.91
N PRO A 53 2.73 6.42 30.89
CA PRO A 53 3.18 7.06 29.65
C PRO A 53 3.98 6.13 28.72
N VAL A 54 4.74 5.19 29.28
CA VAL A 54 5.58 4.26 28.51
C VAL A 54 4.72 3.24 27.76
N GLU A 55 3.75 2.64 28.45
CA GLU A 55 2.84 1.68 27.84
C GLU A 55 1.89 2.37 26.85
N TYR A 56 1.45 3.60 27.15
CA TYR A 56 0.68 4.42 26.21
C TYR A 56 1.43 4.65 24.89
N GLU A 57 2.69 5.08 24.97
CA GLU A 57 3.52 5.32 23.79
C GLU A 57 3.76 4.04 22.99
N LYS A 58 3.95 2.90 23.65
CA LYS A 58 4.10 1.59 23.01
C LYS A 58 2.82 1.16 22.29
N ALA A 59 1.66 1.26 22.95
CA ALA A 59 0.36 0.97 22.36
C ALA A 59 0.10 1.88 21.14
N LEU A 60 0.47 3.16 21.25
CA LEU A 60 0.29 4.13 20.19
C LEU A 60 1.15 3.80 18.98
N ARG A 61 2.43 3.46 19.19
CA ARG A 61 3.32 3.01 18.12
C ARG A 61 2.81 1.73 17.44
N LYS A 62 2.27 0.79 18.22
CA LYS A 62 1.65 -0.44 17.69
C LYS A 62 0.45 -0.11 16.80
N ALA A 63 -0.47 0.73 17.26
CA ALA A 63 -1.65 1.16 16.48
C ALA A 63 -1.25 1.94 15.21
N VAL A 64 -0.31 2.88 15.32
CA VAL A 64 0.25 3.60 14.15
C VAL A 64 0.93 2.63 13.18
N GLY A 65 1.62 1.62 13.68
CA GLY A 65 2.23 0.56 12.88
C GLY A 65 1.21 -0.20 12.03
N ARG A 66 0.06 -0.56 12.62
CA ARG A 66 -1.08 -1.17 11.88
C ARG A 66 -1.59 -0.24 10.78
N GLY A 67 -1.77 1.04 11.08
CA GLY A 67 -2.18 2.01 10.06
C GLY A 67 -1.15 2.19 8.94
N ARG A 68 0.15 2.19 9.26
CA ARG A 68 1.21 2.23 8.22
C ARG A 68 1.18 1.00 7.33
N TYR A 69 0.84 -0.17 7.88
CA TYR A 69 0.63 -1.38 7.09
C TYR A 69 -0.56 -1.22 6.14
N ALA A 70 -1.70 -0.72 6.62
CA ALA A 70 -2.88 -0.45 5.77
C ALA A 70 -2.57 0.54 4.61
N ILE A 71 -1.73 1.56 4.85
CA ILE A 71 -1.28 2.47 3.78
C ILE A 71 -0.48 1.71 2.72
N ARG A 72 0.37 0.74 3.09
CA ARG A 72 1.11 -0.07 2.12
C ARG A 72 0.17 -0.91 1.26
N GLU A 73 -0.89 -1.45 1.84
CA GLU A 73 -1.93 -2.17 1.09
C GLU A 73 -2.64 -1.24 0.10
N MET A 74 -2.98 -0.01 0.52
CA MET A 74 -3.53 1.00 -0.38
C MET A 74 -2.58 1.29 -1.56
N ILE A 75 -1.27 1.42 -1.31
CA ILE A 75 -0.25 1.60 -2.37
C ILE A 75 -0.28 0.41 -3.33
N GLY A 76 -0.33 -0.82 -2.82
CA GLY A 76 -0.40 -2.03 -3.65
C GLY A 76 -1.63 -2.04 -4.56
N VAL A 77 -2.81 -1.69 -4.04
CA VAL A 77 -4.05 -1.58 -4.82
C VAL A 77 -3.94 -0.53 -5.93
N ILE A 78 -3.32 0.63 -5.63
CA ILE A 78 -3.07 1.69 -6.61
C ILE A 78 -2.11 1.20 -7.71
N GLN A 79 -1.01 0.55 -7.33
CA GLN A 79 -0.04 -0.01 -8.27
C GLN A 79 -0.68 -1.07 -9.18
N MET A 80 -1.53 -1.94 -8.64
CA MET A 80 -2.28 -2.92 -9.44
C MET A 80 -3.20 -2.26 -10.47
N LYS A 81 -3.92 -1.18 -10.11
CA LYS A 81 -4.74 -0.43 -11.08
C LYS A 81 -3.86 0.18 -12.17
N LYS A 82 -2.72 0.78 -11.81
CA LYS A 82 -1.76 1.36 -12.76
C LYS A 82 -1.26 0.27 -13.72
N PHE A 83 -0.83 -0.88 -13.19
CA PHE A 83 -0.41 -2.03 -13.99
C PHE A 83 -1.49 -2.53 -14.94
N ARG A 84 -2.73 -2.76 -14.46
CA ARG A 84 -3.86 -3.18 -15.32
C ARG A 84 -4.11 -2.18 -16.45
N THR A 85 -4.05 -0.89 -16.15
CA THR A 85 -4.22 0.19 -17.14
C THR A 85 -3.12 0.16 -18.18
N MET A 86 -1.86 0.03 -17.76
CA MET A 86 -0.70 -0.09 -18.65
C MET A 86 -0.79 -1.34 -19.52
N LYS A 87 -1.09 -2.50 -18.92
CA LYS A 87 -1.26 -3.77 -19.64
C LYS A 87 -2.36 -3.67 -20.70
N ARG A 88 -3.48 -2.99 -20.42
CA ARG A 88 -4.53 -2.79 -21.42
C ARG A 88 -4.09 -1.89 -22.58
N ARG A 89 -3.35 -0.81 -22.29
CA ARG A 89 -2.92 0.17 -23.30
C ARG A 89 -1.77 -0.33 -24.18
N TYR A 90 -0.83 -1.05 -23.57
CA TYR A 90 0.44 -1.41 -24.20
C TYR A 90 0.65 -2.92 -24.32
N GLY A 91 -0.15 -3.74 -23.63
CA GLY A 91 -0.01 -5.21 -23.64
C GLY A 91 -0.65 -5.90 -24.85
N ALA A 92 -1.43 -5.19 -25.67
CA ALA A 92 -1.97 -5.70 -26.94
C ALA A 92 -1.11 -5.31 -28.16
N GLY A 93 -0.05 -4.52 -27.98
CA GLY A 93 0.73 -3.92 -29.08
C GLY A 93 2.13 -4.51 -29.27
N ASN A 94 2.59 -5.42 -28.40
CA ASN A 94 3.85 -6.10 -28.60
C ASN A 94 3.58 -7.46 -29.25
N ASN A 95 3.45 -7.45 -30.59
CA ASN A 95 4.04 -8.49 -31.42
C ASN A 95 5.58 -8.44 -31.26
N LEU A 96 6.08 -8.56 -30.03
CA LEU A 96 7.41 -9.12 -29.85
C LEU A 96 7.32 -10.52 -30.45
N PRO A 97 8.29 -10.97 -31.25
CA PRO A 97 8.35 -12.36 -31.67
C PRO A 97 8.13 -13.20 -30.41
N GLN A 98 7.09 -14.04 -30.41
CA GLN A 98 6.91 -15.06 -29.37
C GLN A 98 7.98 -16.14 -29.58
N ASP A 99 9.24 -15.75 -29.55
CA ASP A 99 10.20 -16.61 -28.91
C ASP A 99 9.76 -16.62 -27.46
N SER A 100 9.05 -17.70 -27.08
CA SER A 100 8.82 -18.00 -25.66
C SER A 100 10.14 -17.74 -24.91
N ASP A 101 10.10 -17.23 -23.69
CA ASP A 101 11.35 -16.96 -22.95
C ASP A 101 12.24 -18.23 -22.91
N VAL A 102 11.63 -19.42 -23.01
CA VAL A 102 12.24 -20.72 -23.25
C VAL A 102 13.04 -20.77 -24.57
N GLN A 103 12.48 -20.32 -25.69
CA GLN A 103 13.13 -20.26 -26.99
C GLN A 103 14.34 -19.30 -26.98
N ARG A 104 14.24 -18.16 -26.29
CA ARG A 104 15.37 -17.23 -26.12
C ARG A 104 16.52 -17.86 -25.34
N ILE A 105 16.21 -18.56 -24.26
CA ILE A 105 17.20 -19.32 -23.47
C ILE A 105 17.83 -20.42 -24.32
N GLN A 106 17.02 -21.19 -25.06
CA GLN A 106 17.52 -22.27 -25.92
C GLN A 106 18.44 -21.76 -27.03
N ASN A 107 18.11 -20.63 -27.66
CA ASN A 107 18.93 -20.03 -28.71
C ASN A 107 20.25 -19.49 -28.14
N ALA A 108 20.22 -18.81 -26.98
CA ALA A 108 21.43 -18.36 -26.29
C ALA A 108 22.36 -19.53 -25.91
N CYS A 109 21.80 -20.65 -25.43
CA CYS A 109 22.56 -21.85 -25.13
C CYS A 109 23.18 -22.48 -26.40
N LYS A 110 22.46 -22.51 -27.53
CA LYS A 110 22.99 -23.03 -28.80
C LYS A 110 24.13 -22.17 -29.35
N ASP A 111 24.05 -20.86 -29.21
CA ASP A 111 25.10 -19.94 -29.69
C ASP A 111 26.37 -20.01 -28.84
N LEU A 112 26.25 -20.31 -27.54
CA LEU A 112 27.37 -20.59 -26.64
C LEU A 112 28.10 -21.89 -26.98
N ILE A 113 27.39 -22.90 -27.50
CA ILE A 113 27.97 -24.19 -27.91
C ILE A 113 28.67 -24.10 -29.28
N ARG A 114 28.31 -23.10 -30.11
CA ARG A 114 28.90 -22.89 -31.44
C ARG A 114 30.19 -22.05 -31.43
N LYS A 115 30.58 -21.49 -30.28
CA LYS A 115 31.87 -20.83 -30.06
C LYS A 115 32.85 -21.79 -29.41
#